data_AF-A0A7W7LTJ1-F1
#
_entry.id   AF-A0A7W7LTJ1-F1
#
_cell.length_a   1.000
_cell.length_b   1.000
_cell.length_c   1.000
_cell.angle_alpha   90.00
_cell.angle_beta   90.00
_cell.angle_gamma   90.00
#
_symmetry.space_group_name_H-M   'P 1'
#
loop_
_entity.id
_entity.type
_entity.pdbx_description
1 polymer ?
#
loop_
_entity_poly.entity_id
_entity_poly.type
_entity_poly.pdbx_seq_one_letter_code
_entity_poly.pdbx_strand_id
1 'polypeptide(L)'
;MNAPGIRAAAVPPGTAARGGYVLSDAERGTPDVVLVADGAELRTALEARRILQRDGIATRVVAMPCPKWFDEQAPAYRDAVLPPATPRISVAAGTALGWYQLLGGAGETVGLDRFGAGATYRNLYESRGLTPERVAAAARAAAARAPGRERR
;
A
#
# COMPACT_ATOMS: atom_id res chain seq x y z
N MET A 1 23.38 12.83 7.26
CA MET A 1 23.48 12.24 5.92
C MET A 1 22.05 12.05 5.42
N ASN A 2 21.55 12.97 4.59
CA ASN A 2 20.13 13.01 4.18
C ASN A 2 19.89 11.98 3.07
N ALA A 3 18.97 11.04 3.29
CA ALA A 3 18.49 10.14 2.25
C ALA A 3 17.89 10.96 1.09
N PRO A 4 18.16 10.62 -0.19
CA PRO A 4 17.60 11.35 -1.32
C PRO A 4 16.07 11.38 -1.24
N GLY A 5 15.53 12.60 -1.28
CA GLY A 5 14.14 12.93 -0.97
C GLY A 5 13.14 12.05 -1.69
N ILE A 6 12.11 11.62 -0.97
CA ILE A 6 10.97 10.89 -1.53
C ILE A 6 10.22 11.85 -2.43
N ARG A 7 10.47 11.78 -3.74
CA ARG A 7 9.61 12.42 -4.73
C ARG A 7 8.68 11.36 -5.27
N ALA A 8 7.41 11.43 -4.86
CA ALA A 8 6.34 10.84 -5.65
C ALA A 8 6.40 11.46 -7.06
N ALA A 9 6.09 10.67 -8.08
CA ALA A 9 5.90 11.22 -9.42
C ALA A 9 4.81 12.30 -9.38
N ALA A 10 4.92 13.33 -10.22
CA ALA A 10 3.87 14.33 -10.33
C ALA A 10 2.57 13.63 -10.75
N VAL A 11 1.53 13.76 -9.92
CA VAL A 11 0.22 13.17 -10.20
C VAL A 11 -0.50 14.09 -11.20
N PRO A 12 -0.90 13.60 -12.38
CA PRO A 12 -1.60 14.44 -13.36
C PRO A 12 -2.90 15.01 -12.78
N PRO A 13 -3.30 16.25 -13.16
CA PRO A 13 -4.57 16.83 -12.76
C PRO A 13 -5.75 15.88 -13.07
N GLY A 14 -6.70 15.78 -12.14
CA GLY A 14 -7.89 14.90 -12.28
C GLY A 14 -7.65 13.42 -11.91
N THR A 15 -6.43 12.98 -11.64
CA THR A 15 -6.15 11.60 -11.24
C THR A 15 -6.76 11.27 -9.86
N ALA A 16 -6.74 12.22 -8.93
CA ALA A 16 -7.40 12.06 -7.63
C ALA A 16 -8.93 11.93 -7.75
N ALA A 17 -9.54 12.49 -8.80
CA ALA A 17 -10.97 12.38 -9.05
C ALA A 17 -11.39 10.94 -9.45
N ARG A 18 -10.44 10.08 -9.80
CA ARG A 18 -10.69 8.64 -10.04
C ARG A 18 -10.79 7.83 -8.75
N GLY A 19 -10.68 8.45 -7.58
CA GLY A 19 -10.80 7.81 -6.26
C GLY A 19 -9.60 6.96 -5.83
N GLY A 20 -8.87 6.36 -6.78
CA GLY A 20 -7.64 5.60 -6.54
C GLY A 20 -6.75 5.52 -7.76
N TYR A 21 -5.44 5.53 -7.56
CA TYR A 21 -4.45 5.57 -8.65
C TYR A 21 -3.07 5.07 -8.22
N VAL A 22 -2.27 4.64 -9.20
CA VAL A 22 -0.87 4.24 -8.98
C VAL A 22 -0.03 5.48 -8.68
N LEU A 23 0.49 5.57 -7.45
CA LEU A 23 1.38 6.64 -7.02
C LEU A 23 2.84 6.32 -7.36
N SER A 24 3.22 5.05 -7.25
CA SER A 24 4.56 4.58 -7.61
C SER A 24 4.48 3.11 -8.01
N ASP A 25 4.84 2.80 -9.25
CA ASP A 25 4.70 1.43 -9.78
C ASP A 25 5.87 0.52 -9.38
N ALA A 26 5.74 -0.79 -9.59
CA ALA A 26 6.86 -1.71 -9.49
C ALA A 26 7.93 -1.37 -10.53
N GLU A 27 9.21 -1.52 -10.17
CA GLU A 27 10.31 -1.21 -11.12
C GLU A 27 10.45 -2.24 -12.23
N ARG A 28 9.86 -3.43 -12.07
CA ARG A 28 9.96 -4.54 -13.02
C ARG A 28 8.64 -5.32 -13.05
N GLY A 29 8.12 -5.56 -14.25
CA GLY A 29 7.02 -6.49 -14.51
C GLY A 29 5.72 -6.18 -13.76
N THR A 30 4.87 -7.19 -13.65
CA THR A 30 3.67 -7.17 -12.80
C THR A 30 4.09 -7.12 -11.32
N PRO A 31 3.45 -6.30 -10.47
CA PRO A 31 3.77 -6.27 -9.05
C PRO A 31 3.50 -7.63 -8.39
N ASP A 32 4.42 -8.05 -7.53
CA ASP A 32 4.25 -9.18 -6.61
C ASP A 32 3.30 -8.82 -5.47
N VAL A 33 3.23 -7.52 -5.11
CA VAL A 33 2.38 -7.00 -4.04
C VAL A 33 2.02 -5.53 -4.29
N VAL A 34 0.81 -5.15 -3.86
CA VAL A 34 0.35 -3.76 -3.91
C VAL A 34 0.16 -3.22 -2.49
N LEU A 35 0.80 -2.10 -2.18
CA LEU A 35 0.55 -1.32 -0.97
C LEU A 35 -0.50 -0.25 -1.29
N VAL A 36 -1.62 -0.26 -0.58
CA VAL A 36 -2.71 0.69 -0.73
C VAL A 36 -2.73 1.60 0.50
N ALA A 37 -2.69 2.91 0.31
CA ALA A 37 -2.71 3.86 1.41
C ALA A 37 -3.50 5.12 1.04
N ASP A 38 -3.83 5.93 2.02
CA ASP A 38 -4.35 7.28 1.86
C ASP A 38 -3.57 8.27 2.74
N GLY A 39 -3.81 9.56 2.54
CA GLY A 39 -3.35 10.61 3.44
C GLY A 39 -1.84 10.59 3.79
N ALA A 40 -1.57 10.59 5.09
CA ALA A 40 -0.21 10.68 5.64
C ALA A 40 0.57 9.36 5.50
N GLU A 41 -0.13 8.24 5.43
CA GLU A 41 0.42 6.90 5.40
C GLU A 41 1.06 6.55 4.04
N LEU A 42 0.79 7.33 2.99
CA LEU A 42 1.45 7.22 1.69
C LEU A 42 2.97 7.33 1.81
N ARG A 43 3.48 8.14 2.74
CA ARG A 43 4.93 8.24 2.96
C ARG A 43 5.50 6.91 3.46
N THR A 44 4.85 6.30 4.44
CA THR A 44 5.25 4.99 4.99
C THR A 44 5.19 3.90 3.90
N ALA A 45 4.15 3.91 3.06
CA ALA A 45 4.02 2.97 1.95
C ALA A 45 5.14 3.14 0.90
N LEU A 46 5.51 4.37 0.58
CA LEU A 46 6.63 4.66 -0.35
C LEU A 46 7.98 4.23 0.22
N GLU A 47 8.21 4.41 1.53
CA GLU A 47 9.42 3.94 2.21
C GLU A 47 9.47 2.39 2.24
N ALA A 48 8.34 1.74 2.54
CA ALA A 48 8.23 0.28 2.51
C ALA A 48 8.47 -0.29 1.11
N ARG A 49 7.91 0.34 0.06
CA ARG A 49 8.18 -0.03 -1.34
C ARG A 49 9.67 -0.05 -1.64
N ARG A 50 10.43 0.94 -1.18
CA ARG A 50 11.89 0.97 -1.42
C ARG A 50 12.61 -0.20 -0.77
N ILE A 51 12.21 -0.60 0.43
CA ILE A 51 12.76 -1.77 1.10
C ILE A 51 12.47 -3.02 0.27
N LEU A 52 11.21 -3.21 -0.14
CA LEU A 52 10.77 -4.38 -0.91
C LEU A 52 11.43 -4.45 -2.30
N GLN A 53 11.57 -3.32 -3.00
CA GLN A 53 12.26 -3.26 -4.28
C GLN A 53 13.74 -3.67 -4.15
N ARG A 54 14.42 -3.27 -3.06
CA ARG A 54 15.81 -3.70 -2.78
C ARG A 54 15.91 -5.19 -2.50
N ASP A 55 14.87 -5.79 -1.94
CA ASP A 55 14.77 -7.23 -1.71
C ASP A 55 14.33 -8.03 -2.95
N GLY A 56 14.18 -7.36 -4.10
CA GLY A 56 13.75 -7.99 -5.35
C GLY A 56 12.26 -8.35 -5.40
N ILE A 57 11.42 -7.67 -4.60
CA ILE A 57 9.96 -7.83 -4.61
C ILE A 57 9.35 -6.64 -5.36
N ALA A 58 8.78 -6.92 -6.53
CA ALA A 58 8.12 -5.94 -7.37
C ALA A 58 6.90 -5.36 -6.62
N THR A 59 6.99 -4.10 -6.21
CA THR A 59 6.00 -3.50 -5.30
C THR A 59 5.43 -2.22 -5.89
N ARG A 60 4.10 -2.19 -5.97
CA ARG A 60 3.33 -1.01 -6.35
C ARG A 60 2.76 -0.29 -5.12
N VAL A 61 2.73 1.03 -5.15
CA VAL A 61 1.99 1.88 -4.19
C VAL A 61 0.82 2.53 -4.90
N VAL A 62 -0.38 2.32 -4.36
CA VAL A 62 -1.64 2.93 -4.80
C VAL A 62 -2.11 3.93 -3.75
N ALA A 63 -2.36 5.16 -4.19
CA ALA A 63 -3.08 6.14 -3.39
C ALA A 63 -4.59 5.93 -3.58
N MET A 64 -5.34 5.82 -2.48
CA MET A 64 -6.77 5.52 -2.49
C MET A 64 -7.58 6.51 -1.64
N PRO A 65 -7.65 7.81 -2.02
CA PRO A 65 -8.38 8.83 -1.25
C PRO A 65 -9.90 8.62 -1.20
N CYS A 66 -10.50 7.95 -2.18
CA CYS A 66 -11.95 7.69 -2.19
C CYS A 66 -12.26 6.32 -2.83
N PRO A 67 -12.31 5.23 -2.03
CA PRO A 67 -12.67 3.89 -2.50
C PRO A 67 -13.99 3.85 -3.28
N LYS A 68 -15.00 4.65 -2.88
CA LYS A 68 -16.29 4.70 -3.56
C LYS A 68 -16.16 5.20 -5.00
N TRP A 69 -15.45 6.31 -5.21
CA TRP A 69 -15.23 6.84 -6.56
C TRP A 69 -14.34 5.91 -7.39
N PHE A 70 -13.43 5.19 -6.75
CA PHE A 70 -12.64 4.17 -7.42
C PHE A 70 -13.49 2.99 -7.88
N ASP A 71 -14.46 2.56 -7.06
CA ASP A 71 -15.36 1.45 -7.40
C ASP A 71 -16.28 1.77 -8.59
N GLU A 72 -16.64 3.05 -8.75
CA GLU A 72 -17.41 3.57 -9.90
C GLU A 72 -16.59 3.59 -11.20
N GLN A 73 -15.27 3.36 -11.16
CA GLN A 73 -14.44 3.33 -12.36
C GLN A 73 -14.64 2.05 -13.19
N ALA A 74 -14.38 2.16 -14.50
CA ALA A 74 -14.43 1.03 -15.42
C ALA A 74 -13.58 -0.16 -14.91
N PRO A 75 -14.05 -1.41 -15.05
CA PRO A 75 -13.32 -2.60 -14.58
C PRO A 75 -11.86 -2.63 -15.06
N ALA A 76 -11.63 -2.32 -16.33
CA ALA A 76 -10.28 -2.27 -16.90
C ALA A 76 -9.35 -1.26 -16.18
N TYR A 77 -9.87 -0.13 -15.70
CA TYR A 77 -9.08 0.82 -14.91
C TYR A 77 -8.82 0.28 -13.50
N ARG A 78 -9.83 -0.31 -12.86
CA ARG A 78 -9.68 -0.90 -11.53
C ARG A 78 -8.64 -2.02 -11.54
N ASP A 79 -8.68 -2.90 -12.54
CA ASP A 79 -7.71 -3.98 -12.74
C ASP A 79 -6.31 -3.44 -13.10
N ALA A 80 -6.22 -2.36 -13.87
CA ALA A 80 -4.95 -1.73 -14.17
C ALA A 80 -4.29 -1.12 -12.93
N VAL A 81 -5.06 -0.61 -11.95
CA VAL A 81 -4.55 -0.04 -10.69
C VAL A 81 -4.29 -1.14 -9.66
N LEU A 82 -5.25 -2.06 -9.49
CA LEU A 82 -5.22 -3.19 -8.57
C LEU A 82 -5.34 -4.50 -9.36
N PRO A 83 -4.23 -5.03 -9.92
CA PRO A 83 -4.28 -6.26 -10.71
C PRO A 83 -4.98 -7.40 -9.97
N PRO A 84 -5.86 -8.16 -10.66
CA PRO A 84 -6.46 -9.35 -10.11
C PRO A 84 -5.38 -10.34 -9.65
N ALA A 85 -5.66 -11.12 -8.59
CA ALA A 85 -4.77 -12.11 -7.98
C ALA A 85 -3.45 -11.58 -7.37
N THR A 86 -3.13 -10.29 -7.48
CA THR A 86 -1.98 -9.71 -6.76
C THR A 86 -2.38 -9.43 -5.31
N PRO A 87 -1.60 -9.89 -4.30
CA PRO A 87 -1.88 -9.62 -2.90
C PRO A 87 -1.77 -8.12 -2.60
N ARG A 88 -2.59 -7.66 -1.66
CA ARG A 88 -2.75 -6.23 -1.33
C ARG A 88 -2.56 -6.01 0.16
N ILE A 89 -1.83 -4.97 0.52
CA ILE A 89 -1.63 -4.55 1.90
C ILE A 89 -2.20 -3.14 2.06
N SER A 90 -3.20 -2.96 2.94
CA SER A 90 -3.65 -1.60 3.28
C SER A 90 -2.77 -1.04 4.39
N VAL A 91 -2.26 0.18 4.20
CA VAL A 91 -1.45 0.92 5.18
C VAL A 91 -2.27 2.10 5.67
N ALA A 92 -2.86 2.00 6.86
CA ALA A 92 -3.77 3.01 7.38
C ALA A 92 -3.69 3.13 8.92
N ALA A 93 -3.66 4.35 9.43
CA ALA A 93 -3.81 4.62 10.87
C ALA A 93 -5.30 4.71 11.25
N GLY A 94 -6.05 3.61 11.11
CA GLY A 94 -7.48 3.58 11.40
C GLY A 94 -8.13 2.23 11.11
N THR A 95 -9.44 2.15 11.28
CA THR A 95 -10.21 0.90 11.18
C THR A 95 -10.13 0.28 9.78
N ALA A 96 -9.80 -1.01 9.71
CA ALA A 96 -9.67 -1.81 8.48
C ALA A 96 -10.98 -1.95 7.65
N LEU A 97 -12.13 -1.58 8.21
CA LEU A 97 -13.48 -1.83 7.66
C LEU A 97 -13.68 -1.34 6.21
N GLY A 98 -13.07 -0.21 5.82
CA GLY A 98 -13.18 0.32 4.46
C GLY A 98 -12.32 -0.40 3.41
N TRP A 99 -11.37 -1.23 3.83
CA TRP A 99 -10.33 -1.79 2.97
C TRP A 99 -10.60 -3.23 2.54
N TYR A 100 -11.36 -4.00 3.32
CA TYR A 100 -11.59 -5.43 3.05
C TYR A 100 -12.13 -5.73 1.65
N GLN A 101 -12.99 -4.86 1.10
CA GLN A 101 -13.51 -4.99 -0.26
C GLN A 101 -12.42 -4.78 -1.33
N LEU A 102 -11.41 -3.95 -1.05
CA LEU A 102 -10.30 -3.67 -1.95
C LEU A 102 -9.17 -4.70 -1.84
N LEU A 103 -9.08 -5.43 -0.74
CA LEU A 103 -7.96 -6.31 -0.40
C LEU A 103 -8.05 -7.70 -1.05
N GLY A 104 -9.26 -8.16 -1.38
CA GLY A 104 -9.48 -9.49 -1.92
C GLY A 104 -9.14 -10.61 -0.92
N GLY A 105 -9.23 -11.87 -1.34
CA GLY A 105 -9.12 -13.03 -0.44
C GLY A 105 -7.74 -13.25 0.21
N ALA A 106 -6.70 -12.55 -0.24
CA ALA A 106 -5.33 -12.67 0.27
C ALA A 106 -4.77 -11.36 0.84
N GLY A 107 -5.60 -10.32 1.00
CA GLY A 107 -5.12 -9.03 1.45
C GLY A 107 -5.07 -8.90 2.97
N GLU A 108 -4.09 -8.14 3.46
CA GLU A 108 -3.86 -7.92 4.88
C GLU A 108 -3.89 -6.42 5.21
N THR A 109 -4.31 -6.09 6.42
CA THR A 109 -4.31 -4.71 6.92
C THR A 109 -3.16 -4.50 7.88
N VAL A 110 -2.34 -3.49 7.63
CA VAL A 110 -1.36 -2.98 8.60
C VAL A 110 -1.90 -1.65 9.13
N GLY A 111 -2.44 -1.67 10.34
CA GLY A 111 -3.06 -0.51 10.97
C GLY A 111 -3.18 -0.59 12.50
N LEU A 112 -3.73 0.47 13.10
CA LEU A 112 -3.89 0.65 14.55
C LEU A 112 -5.25 0.12 15.03
N ASP A 113 -5.33 -1.13 15.51
CA ASP A 113 -6.61 -1.75 15.92
C ASP A 113 -7.11 -1.39 17.34
N ARG A 114 -6.44 -0.53 18.12
CA ARG A 114 -6.92 -0.13 19.47
C ARG A 114 -6.59 1.33 19.86
N PHE A 115 -7.63 2.14 20.08
CA PHE A 115 -7.56 3.42 20.80
C PHE A 115 -7.40 3.19 22.32
N GLY A 116 -6.17 2.93 22.77
CA GLY A 116 -5.82 2.96 24.20
C GLY A 116 -5.28 4.34 24.60
N ALA A 117 -5.95 4.99 25.55
CA ALA A 117 -5.74 6.35 26.05
C ALA A 117 -4.28 6.78 26.23
N GLY A 118 -3.94 7.99 25.76
CA GLY A 118 -2.87 8.80 26.36
C GLY A 118 -1.51 8.92 25.67
N ALA A 119 -1.32 8.51 24.41
CA ALA A 119 -0.02 8.66 23.72
C ALA A 119 -0.01 9.80 22.68
N THR A 120 1.06 10.59 22.64
CA THR A 120 1.30 11.65 21.63
C THR A 120 1.58 11.06 20.23
N TYR A 121 1.21 11.79 19.17
CA TYR A 121 1.21 11.34 17.76
C TYR A 121 2.50 10.66 17.29
N ARG A 122 3.68 11.19 17.66
CA ARG A 122 4.99 10.64 17.29
C ARG A 122 5.27 9.28 17.96
N ASN A 123 4.85 9.12 19.22
CA ASN A 123 5.03 7.87 19.96
C ASN A 123 4.06 6.79 19.47
N LEU A 124 2.89 7.14 18.95
CA LEU A 124 1.94 6.18 18.37
C LEU A 124 2.48 5.49 17.10
N TYR A 125 3.17 6.22 16.23
CA TYR A 125 3.75 5.67 14.99
C TYR A 125 4.90 4.69 15.27
N GLU A 126 5.82 5.04 16.18
CA GLU A 126 6.96 4.20 16.56
C GLU A 126 6.58 3.07 17.54
N SER A 127 5.74 3.33 18.55
CA SER A 127 5.36 2.32 19.56
C SER A 127 4.20 1.41 19.16
N ARG A 128 3.41 1.76 18.13
CA ARG A 128 2.23 0.96 17.70
C ARG A 128 2.24 0.47 16.25
N GLY A 129 3.38 0.60 15.55
CA GLY A 129 3.73 -0.34 14.50
C GLY A 129 3.28 0.00 13.07
N LEU A 130 3.13 1.27 12.70
CA LEU A 130 2.96 1.65 11.28
C LEU A 130 4.30 2.15 10.70
N THR A 131 5.30 1.27 10.70
CA THR A 131 6.64 1.57 10.18
C THR A 131 6.86 0.96 8.79
N PRO A 132 7.75 1.53 7.97
CA PRO A 132 8.09 0.97 6.67
C PRO A 132 8.52 -0.50 6.73
N GLU A 133 9.27 -0.88 7.77
CA GLU A 133 9.79 -2.23 7.97
C GLU A 133 8.67 -3.24 8.27
N ARG A 134 7.68 -2.84 9.07
CA ARG A 134 6.54 -3.72 9.38
C ARG A 134 5.63 -3.90 8.17
N VAL A 135 5.39 -2.81 7.41
CA VAL A 135 4.66 -2.88 6.13
C VAL A 135 5.41 -3.79 5.15
N ALA A 136 6.74 -3.64 5.04
CA ALA A 136 7.55 -4.52 4.20
C ALA A 136 7.50 -5.98 4.67
N ALA A 137 7.54 -6.25 5.98
CA ALA A 137 7.43 -7.61 6.51
C ALA A 137 6.08 -8.27 6.16
N ALA A 138 4.97 -7.55 6.32
CA ALA A 138 3.64 -8.04 5.93
C ALA A 138 3.56 -8.30 4.42
N ALA A 139 4.06 -7.35 3.61
CA ALA A 139 4.10 -7.49 2.16
C ALA A 139 4.94 -8.69 1.69
N ARG A 140 6.09 -8.96 2.34
CA ARG A 140 6.90 -10.17 2.08
C ARG A 140 6.10 -11.44 2.35
N ALA A 141 5.42 -11.51 3.49
CA ALA A 141 4.62 -12.66 3.87
C ALA A 141 3.44 -12.89 2.90
N ALA A 142 2.80 -11.82 2.44
CA ALA A 142 1.73 -11.90 1.44
C ALA A 142 2.24 -12.34 0.07
N ALA A 143 3.34 -11.74 -0.42
CA ALA A 143 3.97 -12.12 -1.68
C ALA A 143 4.46 -13.58 -1.70
N ALA A 144 4.93 -14.11 -0.57
CA ALA A 144 5.35 -15.51 -0.46
C ALA A 144 4.19 -16.52 -0.52
N ARG A 145 2.97 -16.11 -0.16
CA ARG A 145 1.75 -16.94 -0.21
C ARG A 145 1.05 -16.87 -1.56
N ALA A 146 1.41 -15.92 -2.43
CA ALA A 146 0.79 -15.79 -3.73
C ALA A 146 1.17 -16.98 -4.64
N PRO A 147 0.20 -17.64 -5.29
CA PRO A 147 0.47 -18.74 -6.19
C PRO A 147 1.34 -18.27 -7.37
N GLY A 148 2.50 -18.91 -7.58
CA GLY A 148 3.42 -18.61 -8.69
C GLY A 148 4.85 -18.18 -8.30
N ARG A 149 5.14 -17.97 -7.01
CA ARG A 149 6.50 -17.62 -6.52
C ARG A 149 7.34 -18.83 -6.07
N GLU A 150 7.06 -20.02 -6.61
CA GLU A 150 7.90 -21.20 -6.35
C GLU A 150 9.23 -21.04 -7.12
N ARG A 151 10.24 -20.52 -6.39
CA ARG A 151 11.68 -20.52 -6.69
C ARG A 151 12.05 -20.16 -8.14
N ARG A 152 12.24 -18.87 -8.43
CA ARG A 152 13.24 -18.42 -9.41
C ARG A 152 14.56 -18.16 -8.71
#